data_AF-A0A2S0M0I9-F1
#
_entry.id   AF-A0A2S0M0I9-F1
#
_cell.length_a   1.000
_cell.length_b   1.000
_cell.length_c   1.000
_cell.angle_alpha   90.00
_cell.angle_beta   90.00
_cell.angle_gamma   90.00
#
_symmetry.space_group_name_H-M   'P 1'
#
loop_
_entity.id
_entity.type
_entity.pdbx_description
1 polymer ?
#
loop_
_entity_poly.entity_id
_entity_poly.type
_entity_poly.pdbx_seq_one_letter_code
_entity_poly.pdbx_strand_id
1 'polypeptide(L)' 'MDHPDSAVRSASDALLQSVELAEAAEELGADGAYFRVHHFARQLGTPAPLLAAVGARTRRIEIGTGVVDMR' A
#
# COMPACT_ATOMS: atom_id res chain seq x y z
N MET A 1 -9.88 -15.63 -0.18
CA MET A 1 -10.93 -15.97 0.77
C MET A 1 -11.32 -14.66 1.42
N ASP A 2 -12.58 -14.25 1.31
CA ASP A 2 -13.03 -12.96 1.85
C ASP A 2 -13.18 -13.10 3.38
N HIS A 3 -12.51 -12.25 4.15
CA HIS A 3 -12.67 -12.21 5.60
C HIS A 3 -13.90 -11.36 5.94
N PRO A 4 -14.79 -11.82 6.84
CA PRO A 4 -16.01 -11.07 7.19
C PRO A 4 -15.71 -9.65 7.69
N ASP A 5 -14.58 -9.47 8.39
CA ASP A 5 -14.19 -8.18 8.96
C ASP A 5 -13.30 -7.32 8.04
N SER A 6 -12.98 -7.79 6.82
CA SER A 6 -12.17 -7.00 5.88
C SER A 6 -13.01 -5.88 5.26
N ALA A 7 -12.59 -4.64 5.49
CA ALA A 7 -13.15 -3.46 4.82
C ALA A 7 -12.77 -3.40 3.32
N VAL A 8 -11.69 -4.08 2.90
CA VAL A 8 -11.30 -4.17 1.48
C VAL A 8 -12.12 -5.26 0.81
N ARG A 9 -13.05 -4.85 -0.06
CA ARG A 9 -13.97 -5.75 -0.80
C ARG A 9 -13.73 -5.70 -2.31
N SER A 10 -13.06 -4.66 -2.80
CA SER A 10 -12.76 -4.42 -4.21
C SER A 10 -11.28 -4.08 -4.45
N ALA A 11 -10.86 -4.10 -5.72
CA ALA A 11 -9.53 -3.63 -6.11
C ALA A 11 -9.36 -2.12 -5.87
N SER A 12 -10.45 -1.35 -6.02
CA SER A 12 -10.44 0.09 -5.73
C SER A 12 -10.23 0.35 -4.24
N ASP A 13 -10.90 -0.42 -3.38
CA ASP A 13 -10.77 -0.28 -1.92
C ASP A 13 -9.32 -0.53 -1.50
N ALA A 14 -8.68 -1.54 -2.08
CA ALA A 14 -7.28 -1.85 -1.79
C ALA A 14 -6.35 -0.67 -2.12
N LEU A 15 -6.57 0.02 -3.24
CA LEU A 15 -5.76 1.17 -3.65
C LEU A 15 -6.02 2.39 -2.77
N LEU A 16 -7.29 2.71 -2.48
CA LEU A 16 -7.65 3.85 -1.65
C LEU A 16 -7.17 3.67 -0.21
N GLN A 17 -7.44 2.50 0.39
CA GLN A 17 -7.02 2.21 1.75
C GLN A 17 -5.49 2.15 1.86
N SER A 18 -4.77 1.74 0.81
CA SER A 18 -3.29 1.79 0.81
C SER A 18 -2.76 3.22 0.96
N VAL A 19 -3.43 4.21 0.38
CA VAL A 19 -3.08 5.63 0.53
C VAL A 19 -3.43 6.11 1.94
N GLU A 20 -4.63 5.82 2.43
CA GLU A 20 -5.08 6.20 3.77
C GLU A 20 -4.17 5.63 4.87
N LEU A 21 -3.75 4.37 4.73
CA LEU A 21 -2.82 3.73 5.66
C LEU A 21 -1.44 4.37 5.63
N ALA A 22 -0.97 4.83 4.46
CA ALA A 22 0.32 5.52 4.37
C ALA A 22 0.27 6.93 5.00
N GLU A 23 -0.83 7.67 4.82
CA GLU A 23 -1.07 8.94 5.53
C GLU A 23 -1.12 8.71 7.05
N ALA A 24 -1.91 7.72 7.50
CA ALA A 24 -2.01 7.40 8.92
C ALA A 24 -0.67 6.91 9.51
N ALA A 25 0.10 6.13 8.77
CA ALA A 25 1.44 5.70 9.18
C ALA A 25 2.38 6.89 9.37
N GLU A 26 2.34 7.88 8.46
CA GLU A 26 3.10 9.13 8.61
C GLU A 26 2.66 9.93 9.83
N GLU A 27 1.35 10.04 10.08
CA GLU A 27 0.80 10.74 11.24
C GLU A 27 1.25 10.10 12.57
N LEU A 28 1.35 8.77 12.59
CA LEU A 28 1.84 8.00 13.74
C LEU A 28 3.37 8.01 13.87
N GLY A 29 4.09 8.60 12.90
CA GLY A 29 5.55 8.73 12.93
C GLY A 29 6.31 7.51 12.42
N ALA A 30 5.72 6.69 11.56
CA ALA A 30 6.43 5.62 10.88
C ALA A 30 7.46 6.17 9.87
N ASP A 31 8.61 5.50 9.77
CA ASP A 31 9.69 5.91 8.86
C ASP A 31 9.36 5.63 7.39
N GLY A 32 8.59 4.56 7.10
CA GLY A 32 8.31 4.18 5.72
C GLY A 32 7.05 3.34 5.50
N ALA A 33 6.52 3.42 4.28
CA ALA A 33 5.42 2.62 3.75
C ALA A 33 5.88 1.86 2.49
N TYR A 34 5.87 0.53 2.57
CA TYR A 34 6.44 -0.34 1.54
C TYR A 34 5.40 -1.32 0.99
N PHE A 35 5.22 -1.32 -0.33
CA PHE A 35 4.18 -2.12 -1.00
C PHE A 35 4.78 -3.33 -1.71
N ARG A 36 4.11 -4.48 -1.57
CA ARG A 36 4.44 -5.70 -2.34
C ARG A 36 3.69 -5.69 -3.66
N VAL A 37 4.39 -6.07 -4.73
CA VAL A 37 3.81 -6.23 -6.07
C VAL A 37 3.73 -7.69 -6.45
N HIS A 38 2.66 -8.09 -7.15
CA HIS A 38 2.54 -9.41 -7.73
C HIS A 38 1.73 -9.34 -9.04
N HIS A 39 2.16 -10.10 -10.04
CA HIS A 39 1.47 -10.22 -11.31
C HIS A 39 0.71 -11.55 -11.35
N PHE A 40 -0.45 -11.55 -12.02
CA PHE A 40 -1.29 -12.73 -12.20
C PHE A 40 -1.88 -13.31 -10.91
N ALA A 41 -2.03 -12.48 -9.87
CA ALA A 41 -2.73 -12.80 -8.62
C ALA A 41 -3.63 -11.65 -8.18
N ARG A 42 -4.54 -11.90 -7.24
CA ARG A 42 -5.40 -10.86 -6.62
C ARG A 42 -4.60 -10.02 -5.62
N GLN A 43 -3.61 -9.27 -6.11
CA GLN A 43 -2.71 -8.41 -5.35
C GLN A 43 -2.35 -7.15 -6.18
N LEU A 44 -1.60 -6.22 -5.58
CA LEU A 44 -1.16 -4.99 -6.25
C LEU A 44 -0.24 -5.30 -7.44
N GLY A 45 -0.60 -4.82 -8.63
CA GLY A 45 0.08 -5.19 -9.88
C GLY A 45 1.19 -4.24 -10.32
N THR A 46 1.07 -2.93 -10.09
CA THR A 46 2.08 -1.95 -10.47
C THR A 46 2.33 -0.98 -9.32
N PRO A 47 3.60 -0.74 -8.92
CA PRO A 47 3.89 0.13 -7.79
C PRO A 47 3.79 1.60 -8.16
N ALA A 48 4.15 1.99 -9.39
CA ALA A 48 4.34 3.39 -9.76
C ALA A 48 3.08 4.28 -9.53
N PRO A 49 1.85 3.89 -9.95
CA PRO A 49 0.68 4.72 -9.70
C PRO A 49 0.33 4.86 -8.21
N LEU A 50 0.48 3.78 -7.44
CA LEU A 50 0.19 3.80 -6.00
C LEU A 50 1.22 4.66 -5.26
N LEU A 51 2.51 4.48 -5.55
CA LEU A 51 3.57 5.29 -4.96
C LEU A 51 3.42 6.78 -5.30
N ALA A 52 3.04 7.10 -6.54
CA ALA A 52 2.76 8.49 -6.92
C ALA A 52 1.59 9.08 -6.12
N ALA A 53 0.52 8.32 -5.91
CA ALA A 53 -0.63 8.76 -5.11
C ALA A 53 -0.24 8.96 -3.64
N VAL A 54 0.55 8.07 -3.04
CA VAL A 54 1.04 8.22 -1.67
C VAL A 54 1.97 9.43 -1.56
N GLY A 55 2.95 9.57 -2.46
CA GLY A 55 3.89 10.70 -2.44
C GLY A 55 3.24 12.07 -2.68
N ALA A 56 2.07 12.11 -3.31
CA ALA A 56 1.27 13.33 -3.43
C ALA A 56 0.50 13.69 -2.14
N ARG A 57 0.36 12.75 -1.21
CA ARG A 57 -0.49 12.85 -0.02
C ARG A 57 0.31 12.90 1.29
N THR A 58 1.55 12.45 1.26
CA THR A 58 2.47 12.46 2.41
C THR A 58 3.61 13.46 2.21
N ARG A 59 4.42 13.70 3.25
CA ARG A 59 5.50 14.73 3.21
C ARG A 59 6.86 14.27 3.70
N ARG A 60 6.94 13.22 4.50
CA ARG A 60 8.13 12.79 5.25
C ARG A 60 8.37 11.29 5.20
N ILE A 61 7.30 10.49 5.17
CA ILE A 61 7.40 9.03 5.15
C ILE A 61 8.12 8.56 3.89
N GLU A 62 9.06 7.64 4.03
CA GLU A 62 9.70 6.99 2.89
C GLU A 62 8.70 6.07 2.20
N ILE A 63 8.69 6.06 0.87
CA ILE A 63 7.79 5.21 0.10
C ILE A 63 8.56 4.37 -0.89
N GLY A 64 8.17 3.11 -1.01
CA GLY A 64 8.85 2.21 -1.93
C GLY A 64 8.20 0.84 -2.06
N THR A 65 8.92 -0.06 -2.68
CA THR A 65 8.55 -1.47 -2.76
C THR A 65 9.40 -2.28 -1.80
N GLY A 66 8.76 -3.10 -0.96
CA GLY A 66 9.44 -3.95 0.01
C GLY A 66 9.33 -5.42 -0.38
N VAL A 67 10.38 -5.97 -0.99
CA VAL A 67 10.47 -7.40 -1.31
C VAL A 67 11.79 -7.92 -0.73
N VAL A 68 11.71 -8.60 0.41
CA VAL A 68 12.77 -9.53 0.82
C VAL A 68 12.14 -10.91 0.82
N ASP A 69 12.36 -11.64 -0.27
CA ASP A 69 12.10 -13.07 -0.27
C ASP A 69 13.26 -13.74 0.49
N MET A 70 12.99 -14.14 1.72
CA MET A 70 13.98 -14.74 2.65
C MET A 70 14.06 -16.27 2.47
N ARG A 71 13.75 -16.76 1.26
CA ARG A 71 13.71 -18.18 0.91
C ARG A 71 14.83 -18.55 -0.04
#